data_AF-A0A2H3EXE0-F1
#
_entry.id   AF-A0A2H3EXE0-F1
#
_cell.length_a   1.000
_cell.length_b   1.000
_cell.length_c   1.000
_cell.angle_alpha   90.00
_cell.angle_beta   90.00
_cell.angle_gamma   90.00
#
_symmetry.space_group_name_H-M   'P 1'
#
loop_
_entity.id
_entity.type
_entity.pdbx_description
1 polymer ?
#
loop_
_entity_poly.entity_id
_entity_poly.type
_entity_poly.pdbx_seq_one_letter_code
_entity_poly.pdbx_strand_id
1 'polypeptide(L)'
;MTLFPLRNKDDISAWRKAMYRRHQGTAVEPRTSNEEATSSVEVKVVTRLKRLRNTNQYEITSVPVAIPKPAPPPDLFPKYGADARVIVQEFEDYLKGRMPHDYVERLLCFYFKRNSRRQGQLMLFVDPLDNLYRMQKNYADVVAKALQTDSPSEQQQKLARAGEPIGQLVHWLEDIWHAGIDGPQNLRLAYGKRRLKWQRESISVATTV
;
A
#
# COMPACT_ATOMS: atom_id res chain seq x y z
N MET A 1 -13.35 20.34 -44.67
CA MET A 1 -12.97 18.91 -44.61
C MET A 1 -12.47 18.61 -43.21
N THR A 2 -13.14 17.64 -42.58
CA THR A 2 -12.84 16.91 -41.31
C THR A 2 -12.61 17.72 -40.03
N LEU A 3 -13.71 17.87 -39.29
CA LEU A 3 -13.82 18.14 -37.86
C LEU A 3 -13.20 16.98 -37.04
N PHE A 4 -12.38 17.30 -36.03
CA PHE A 4 -11.99 16.36 -34.97
C PHE A 4 -12.96 16.49 -33.79
N PRO A 5 -13.39 15.38 -33.14
CA PRO A 5 -14.36 15.43 -32.06
C PRO A 5 -13.73 15.81 -30.71
N LEU A 6 -14.53 16.49 -29.88
CA LEU A 6 -14.27 16.82 -28.47
C LEU A 6 -13.94 15.58 -27.64
N ARG A 7 -12.97 15.71 -26.72
CA ARG A 7 -12.76 14.74 -25.62
C ARG A 7 -13.29 15.35 -24.32
N ASN A 8 -14.48 14.92 -23.92
CA ASN A 8 -15.22 15.41 -22.76
C ASN A 8 -14.54 15.00 -21.44
N LYS A 9 -14.47 15.94 -20.48
CA LYS A 9 -13.94 15.71 -19.12
C LYS A 9 -14.87 14.83 -18.25
N ASP A 10 -16.06 14.51 -18.75
CA ASP A 10 -17.10 13.75 -18.04
C ASP A 10 -16.94 12.22 -18.11
N ASP A 11 -16.02 11.68 -18.94
CA ASP A 11 -15.80 10.23 -19.03
C ASP A 11 -15.01 9.67 -17.83
N ILE A 12 -14.13 10.48 -17.23
CA ILE A 12 -13.27 10.03 -16.12
C ILE A 12 -14.08 9.90 -14.82
N SER A 13 -15.12 10.71 -14.65
CA SER A 13 -16.02 10.65 -13.50
C SER A 13 -17.04 9.51 -13.60
N ALA A 14 -17.43 9.12 -14.82
CA ALA A 14 -18.31 7.97 -15.06
C ALA A 14 -17.63 6.63 -14.73
N TRP A 15 -16.35 6.45 -15.09
CA TRP A 15 -15.61 5.21 -14.78
C TRP A 15 -15.37 5.04 -13.27
N ARG A 16 -15.09 6.15 -12.56
CA ARG A 16 -14.99 6.15 -11.09
C ARG A 16 -16.31 5.76 -10.42
N LYS A 17 -17.48 6.20 -10.93
CA LYS A 17 -18.79 5.83 -10.37
C LYS A 17 -19.24 4.41 -10.69
N ALA A 18 -18.76 3.80 -11.78
CA ALA A 18 -19.09 2.42 -12.15
C ALA A 18 -18.36 1.39 -11.26
N MET A 19 -17.15 1.70 -10.80
CA MET A 19 -16.37 0.79 -9.94
C MET A 19 -17.00 0.60 -8.54
N TYR A 20 -17.62 1.64 -7.98
CA TYR A 20 -18.23 1.57 -6.64
C TYR A 20 -19.58 0.85 -6.58
N ARG A 21 -20.18 0.45 -7.71
CA ARG A 21 -21.52 -0.16 -7.75
C ARG A 21 -21.54 -1.69 -7.91
N ARG A 22 -20.39 -2.37 -8.04
CA ARG A 22 -20.33 -3.81 -8.38
C ARG A 22 -20.13 -4.78 -7.19
N HIS A 23 -20.06 -4.29 -5.95
CA HIS A 23 -19.79 -5.16 -4.79
C HIS A 23 -20.79 -4.99 -3.65
N GLN A 24 -22.09 -4.99 -3.95
CA GLN A 24 -23.11 -5.33 -2.96
C GLN A 24 -23.99 -6.46 -3.49
N GLY A 25 -23.93 -7.60 -2.79
CA GLY A 25 -24.89 -8.70 -2.88
C GLY A 25 -24.47 -9.87 -3.77
N THR A 26 -23.91 -10.92 -3.16
CA THR A 26 -24.50 -12.28 -3.24
C THR A 26 -23.85 -13.17 -2.20
N ALA A 27 -24.66 -13.65 -1.28
CA ALA A 27 -24.36 -14.69 -0.31
C ALA A 27 -24.43 -16.07 -0.99
N VAL A 28 -23.43 -16.93 -0.77
CA VAL A 28 -23.55 -18.41 -0.78
C VAL A 28 -22.42 -19.00 0.11
N GLU A 29 -22.81 -19.72 1.16
CA GLU A 29 -22.04 -20.71 1.93
C GLU A 29 -22.43 -22.13 1.44
N PRO A 30 -21.83 -23.25 1.89
CA PRO A 30 -20.44 -23.53 2.29
C PRO A 30 -19.91 -24.90 1.77
N ARG A 31 -18.61 -25.20 1.99
CA ARG A 31 -18.16 -26.57 2.33
C ARG A 31 -16.74 -26.65 2.92
N THR A 32 -16.72 -26.93 4.23
CA THR A 32 -15.86 -27.86 5.01
C THR A 32 -14.41 -28.16 4.62
N SER A 33 -13.49 -27.89 5.56
CA SER A 33 -12.61 -28.94 6.09
C SER A 33 -12.11 -28.54 7.49
N ASN A 34 -12.25 -29.48 8.42
CA ASN A 34 -11.87 -29.42 9.82
C ASN A 34 -10.36 -29.26 10.01
N GLU A 35 -9.94 -28.53 11.04
CA GLU A 35 -8.77 -28.88 11.85
C GLU A 35 -9.02 -28.47 13.31
N GLU A 36 -8.74 -29.42 14.19
CA GLU A 36 -9.03 -29.42 15.63
C GLU A 36 -8.28 -28.34 16.39
N ALA A 37 -9.02 -27.44 17.02
CA ALA A 37 -8.54 -26.67 18.16
C ALA A 37 -9.21 -27.23 19.42
N THR A 38 -8.40 -27.83 20.28
CA THR A 38 -8.76 -28.29 21.62
C THR A 38 -9.30 -27.13 22.45
N SER A 39 -10.63 -27.00 22.46
CA SER A 39 -11.38 -26.01 23.22
C SER A 39 -11.44 -26.41 24.69
N SER A 40 -10.61 -25.80 25.55
CA SER A 40 -10.90 -25.78 26.98
C SER A 40 -12.08 -24.82 27.22
N VAL A 41 -13.20 -25.40 27.63
CA VAL A 41 -14.42 -24.67 27.98
C VAL A 41 -14.31 -24.24 29.43
N GLU A 42 -14.27 -22.93 29.68
CA GLU A 42 -14.39 -22.39 31.03
C GLU A 42 -15.87 -22.43 31.45
N VAL A 43 -16.21 -23.42 32.28
CA VAL A 43 -17.58 -23.60 32.79
C VAL A 43 -17.76 -22.74 34.03
N LYS A 44 -18.50 -21.62 33.90
CA LYS A 44 -18.94 -20.84 35.06
C LYS A 44 -20.27 -21.38 35.55
N VAL A 45 -20.28 -21.92 36.78
CA VAL A 45 -21.47 -22.51 37.40
C VAL A 45 -22.36 -21.41 37.96
N VAL A 46 -23.62 -21.34 37.50
CA VAL A 46 -24.65 -20.47 38.07
C VAL A 46 -25.61 -21.33 38.88
N THR A 47 -25.87 -20.94 40.12
CA THR A 47 -26.80 -21.64 41.01
C THR A 47 -28.19 -21.06 40.87
N ARG A 48 -29.18 -21.90 40.53
CA ARG A 48 -30.60 -21.56 40.59
C ARG A 48 -31.21 -22.21 41.84
N LEU A 49 -31.79 -21.39 42.72
CA LEU A 49 -32.57 -21.90 43.85
C LEU A 49 -33.99 -22.20 43.39
N LYS A 50 -34.40 -23.47 43.50
CA LYS A 50 -35.79 -23.87 43.33
C LYS A 50 -36.37 -24.21 44.70
N ARG A 51 -37.42 -23.50 45.10
CA ARG A 51 -38.14 -23.77 46.35
C ARG A 51 -39.02 -25.00 46.17
N LEU A 52 -38.84 -26.01 47.02
CA LEU A 52 -39.67 -27.21 47.01
C LEU A 52 -41.06 -26.86 47.56
N ARG A 53 -42.12 -27.33 46.89
CA ARG A 53 -43.49 -27.01 47.30
C ARG A 53 -43.74 -27.57 48.70
N ASN A 54 -44.23 -26.70 49.58
CA ASN A 54 -44.67 -26.99 50.95
C ASN A 54 -43.58 -27.29 52.00
N THR A 55 -42.33 -26.84 51.78
CA THR A 55 -41.29 -26.74 52.83
C THR A 55 -40.45 -25.46 52.65
N ASN A 56 -39.74 -25.02 53.72
CA ASN A 56 -38.74 -23.92 53.65
C ASN A 56 -37.38 -24.39 53.13
N GLN A 57 -37.35 -25.49 52.39
CA GLN A 57 -36.12 -26.06 51.83
C GLN A 57 -35.97 -25.65 50.37
N TYR A 58 -34.72 -25.34 49.99
CA TYR A 58 -34.35 -24.96 48.64
C TYR A 58 -33.41 -25.99 48.05
N GLU A 59 -33.69 -26.38 46.82
CA GLU A 59 -32.78 -27.19 46.03
C GLU A 59 -31.89 -26.25 45.21
N ILE A 60 -30.57 -26.38 45.40
CA ILE A 60 -29.58 -25.64 44.63
C ILE A 60 -29.24 -26.49 43.41
N THR A 61 -29.78 -26.13 42.25
CA THR A 61 -29.41 -26.76 40.99
C THR A 61 -28.32 -25.92 40.32
N SER A 62 -27.12 -26.48 40.20
CA SER A 62 -26.04 -25.91 39.40
C SER A 62 -26.37 -26.13 37.93
N VAL A 63 -26.63 -25.05 37.19
CA VAL A 63 -26.82 -25.13 35.74
C VAL A 63 -25.53 -24.65 35.08
N PRO A 64 -24.83 -25.50 34.32
CA PRO A 64 -23.71 -25.05 33.51
C PRO A 64 -24.25 -24.13 32.41
N VAL A 65 -23.85 -22.86 32.45
CA VAL A 65 -24.15 -21.91 31.38
C VAL A 65 -22.90 -21.80 30.52
N ALA A 66 -22.98 -22.33 29.30
CA ALA A 66 -21.96 -22.07 28.29
C ALA A 66 -22.09 -20.60 27.88
N ILE A 67 -21.12 -19.78 28.29
CA ILE A 67 -21.00 -18.41 27.77
C ILE A 67 -20.30 -18.55 26.42
N PRO A 68 -20.93 -18.20 25.29
CA PRO A 68 -20.25 -18.20 24.01
C PRO A 68 -19.07 -17.24 24.09
N LYS A 69 -17.86 -17.74 23.81
CA LYS A 69 -16.64 -16.94 23.78
C LYS A 69 -16.84 -15.82 22.74
N PRO A 70 -16.52 -14.56 23.04
CA PRO A 70 -16.61 -13.50 22.04
C PRO A 70 -15.77 -13.89 20.83
N ALA A 71 -16.35 -13.74 19.63
CA ALA A 71 -15.64 -14.00 18.39
C ALA A 71 -14.36 -13.14 18.37
N PRO A 72 -13.22 -13.69 17.93
CA PRO A 72 -12.00 -12.91 17.80
C PRO A 72 -12.25 -11.73 16.83
N PRO A 73 -11.62 -10.57 17.06
CA PRO A 73 -11.77 -9.43 16.16
C PRO A 73 -11.34 -9.80 14.74
N PRO A 74 -11.99 -9.25 13.69
CA PRO A 74 -11.63 -9.53 12.30
C PRO A 74 -10.17 -9.14 12.02
N ASP A 75 -9.45 -10.00 11.31
CA ASP A 75 -8.12 -9.66 10.81
C ASP A 75 -8.22 -8.50 9.81
N LEU A 76 -7.58 -7.37 10.15
CA LEU A 76 -7.54 -6.16 9.33
C LEU A 76 -6.40 -6.18 8.31
N PHE A 77 -5.46 -7.12 8.41
CA PHE A 77 -4.28 -7.19 7.55
C PHE A 77 -4.59 -7.29 6.05
N PRO A 78 -5.59 -8.09 5.60
CA PRO A 78 -5.99 -8.14 4.20
C PRO A 78 -6.39 -6.77 3.62
N LYS A 79 -6.95 -5.89 4.46
CA LYS A 79 -7.34 -4.54 4.05
C LYS A 79 -6.12 -3.65 3.80
N TYR A 80 -5.12 -3.68 4.69
CA TYR A 80 -3.87 -2.93 4.48
C TYR A 80 -3.12 -3.42 3.25
N GLY A 81 -3.12 -4.73 3.01
CA GLY A 81 -2.58 -5.30 1.77
C GLY A 81 -3.27 -4.79 0.51
N ALA A 82 -4.61 -4.69 0.54
CA ALA A 82 -5.37 -4.12 -0.57
C ALA A 82 -5.05 -2.63 -0.79
N ASP A 83 -5.06 -1.82 0.27
CA ASP A 83 -4.77 -0.39 0.20
C ASP A 83 -3.35 -0.12 -0.34
N ALA A 84 -2.35 -0.88 0.13
CA ALA A 84 -0.98 -0.79 -0.37
C ALA A 84 -0.87 -1.17 -1.85
N ARG A 85 -1.58 -2.21 -2.30
CA ARG A 85 -1.61 -2.61 -3.72
C ARG A 85 -2.18 -1.51 -4.61
N VAL A 86 -3.21 -0.78 -4.16
CA VAL A 86 -3.74 0.36 -4.92
C VAL A 86 -2.66 1.42 -5.15
N ILE A 87 -1.85 1.71 -4.13
CA ILE A 87 -0.78 2.72 -4.23
C ILE A 87 0.35 2.24 -5.14
N VAL A 88 0.74 0.96 -5.03
CA VAL A 88 1.75 0.36 -5.92
C VAL A 88 1.26 0.36 -7.37
N GLN A 89 -0.01 0.05 -7.61
CA GLN A 89 -0.60 0.13 -8.95
C GLN A 89 -0.62 1.58 -9.47
N GLU A 90 -0.97 2.56 -8.63
CA GLU A 90 -0.91 3.98 -8.99
C GLU A 90 0.51 4.39 -9.40
N PHE A 91 1.53 3.87 -8.71
CA PHE A 91 2.93 4.09 -9.04
C PHE A 91 3.33 3.44 -10.37
N GLU A 92 2.94 2.19 -10.63
CA GLU A 92 3.21 1.52 -11.90
C GLU A 92 2.54 2.22 -13.09
N ASP A 93 1.29 2.65 -12.91
CA ASP A 93 0.52 3.42 -13.89
C ASP A 93 1.17 4.78 -14.15
N TYR A 94 1.68 5.43 -13.10
CA TYR A 94 2.41 6.69 -13.18
C TYR A 94 3.70 6.55 -14.02
N LEU A 95 4.44 5.45 -13.83
CA LEU A 95 5.61 5.12 -14.65
C LEU A 95 5.23 4.67 -16.07
N LYS A 96 3.95 4.39 -16.32
CA LYS A 96 3.41 3.87 -17.59
C LYS A 96 4.10 2.56 -18.00
N GLY A 97 4.26 1.66 -17.03
CA GLY A 97 4.90 0.36 -17.24
C GLY A 97 6.42 0.41 -17.48
N ARG A 98 7.08 1.53 -17.15
CA ARG A 98 8.55 1.65 -17.20
C ARG A 98 9.16 1.26 -15.88
N MET A 99 10.38 0.73 -15.91
CA MET A 99 11.18 0.58 -14.72
C MET A 99 11.58 1.97 -14.17
N PRO A 100 11.76 2.12 -12.85
CA PRO A 100 12.20 3.39 -12.25
C PRO A 100 13.48 3.96 -12.90
N HIS A 101 14.40 3.08 -13.28
CA HIS A 101 15.65 3.44 -13.97
C HIS A 101 15.37 4.11 -15.33
N ASP A 102 14.58 3.45 -16.18
CA ASP A 102 14.22 3.97 -17.52
C ASP A 102 13.44 5.28 -17.43
N TYR A 103 12.66 5.44 -16.36
CA TYR A 103 11.95 6.68 -16.08
C TYR A 103 12.91 7.83 -15.78
N VAL A 104 13.91 7.61 -14.91
CA VAL A 104 14.95 8.59 -14.59
C VAL A 104 15.76 8.97 -15.84
N GLU A 105 16.22 7.99 -16.62
CA GLU A 105 16.96 8.25 -17.86
C GLU A 105 16.16 9.12 -18.82
N ARG A 106 14.87 8.82 -18.97
CA ARG A 106 13.97 9.61 -19.82
C ARG A 106 13.85 11.06 -19.34
N LEU A 107 13.76 11.30 -18.04
CA LEU A 107 13.73 12.66 -17.50
C LEU A 107 15.03 13.41 -17.78
N LEU A 108 16.19 12.76 -17.59
CA LEU A 108 17.50 13.34 -17.91
C LEU A 108 17.62 13.66 -19.41
N CYS A 109 17.14 12.78 -20.29
CA CYS A 109 17.08 13.04 -21.72
C CYS A 109 16.26 14.30 -22.04
N PHE A 110 15.11 14.52 -21.38
CA PHE A 110 14.32 15.74 -21.56
C PHE A 110 15.03 16.98 -21.03
N TYR A 111 15.69 16.87 -19.88
CA TYR A 111 16.40 17.97 -19.23
C TYR A 111 17.59 18.45 -20.07
N PHE A 112 18.34 17.54 -20.70
CA PHE A 112 19.52 17.87 -21.52
C PHE A 112 19.22 18.13 -23.01
N LYS A 113 17.97 17.95 -23.47
CA LYS A 113 17.62 18.08 -24.89
C LYS A 113 17.80 19.53 -25.36
N ARG A 114 18.87 19.77 -26.13
CA ARG A 114 19.36 21.09 -26.59
C ARG A 114 18.34 21.95 -27.36
N ASN A 115 17.31 21.33 -27.94
CA ASN A 115 16.26 22.00 -28.73
C ASN A 115 14.89 21.94 -28.06
N SER A 116 14.84 21.62 -26.76
CA SER A 116 13.60 21.56 -26.00
C SER A 116 13.36 22.88 -25.27
N ARG A 117 12.12 23.37 -25.29
CA ARG A 117 11.69 24.46 -24.40
C ARG A 117 11.87 24.12 -22.92
N ARG A 118 11.97 22.83 -22.59
CA ARG A 118 12.16 22.31 -21.23
C ARG A 118 13.62 22.08 -20.85
N GLN A 119 14.58 22.46 -21.71
CA GLN A 119 16.00 22.28 -21.41
C GLN A 119 16.37 23.01 -20.12
N GLY A 120 17.05 22.31 -19.21
CA GLY A 120 17.51 22.90 -17.95
C GLY A 120 16.39 23.22 -16.95
N GLN A 121 15.13 22.92 -17.26
CA GLN A 121 14.02 23.21 -16.34
C GLN A 121 13.98 22.20 -15.20
N LEU A 122 14.19 22.68 -13.98
CA LEU A 122 14.08 21.87 -12.76
C LEU A 122 12.66 21.33 -12.53
N MET A 123 11.63 21.97 -13.10
CA MET A 123 10.24 21.48 -13.05
C MET A 123 10.08 20.05 -13.57
N LEU A 124 11.00 19.60 -14.45
CA LEU A 124 11.04 18.20 -14.90
C LEU A 124 11.28 17.19 -13.77
N PHE A 125 11.83 17.62 -12.64
CA PHE A 125 12.08 16.80 -11.46
C PHE A 125 11.13 17.15 -10.31
N VAL A 126 10.75 18.42 -10.18
CA VAL A 126 9.81 18.87 -9.12
C VAL A 126 8.42 18.26 -9.30
N ASP A 127 7.81 18.33 -10.49
CA ASP A 127 6.46 17.78 -10.71
C ASP A 127 6.41 16.27 -10.42
N PRO A 128 7.41 15.46 -10.82
CA PRO A 128 7.48 14.07 -10.39
C PRO A 128 7.68 13.86 -8.89
N LEU A 129 8.54 14.64 -8.25
CA LEU A 129 8.81 14.51 -6.80
C LEU A 129 7.54 14.75 -5.98
N ASP A 130 6.72 15.75 -6.32
CA ASP A 130 5.47 16.03 -5.62
C ASP A 130 4.50 14.84 -5.65
N ASN A 131 4.36 14.21 -6.82
CA ASN A 131 3.51 13.02 -6.97
C ASN A 131 4.06 11.83 -6.18
N LEU A 132 5.38 11.63 -6.21
CA LEU A 132 6.02 10.53 -5.49
C LEU A 132 5.98 10.72 -3.98
N TYR A 133 6.17 11.94 -3.46
CA TYR A 133 6.00 12.22 -2.03
C TYR A 133 4.57 11.94 -1.57
N ARG A 134 3.56 12.29 -2.38
CA ARG A 134 2.16 11.94 -2.08
C ARG A 134 1.99 10.43 -1.96
N MET A 135 2.46 9.66 -2.94
CA MET A 135 2.35 8.20 -2.94
C MET A 135 3.12 7.59 -1.76
N GLN A 136 4.36 8.04 -1.52
CA GLN A 136 5.21 7.59 -0.43
C GLN A 136 4.55 7.84 0.93
N LYS A 137 3.97 9.03 1.13
CA LYS A 137 3.25 9.38 2.36
C LYS A 137 2.03 8.47 2.56
N ASN A 138 1.20 8.30 1.52
CA ASN A 138 0.04 7.42 1.58
C ASN A 138 0.46 5.97 1.91
N TYR A 139 1.58 5.50 1.34
CA TYR A 139 2.10 4.17 1.60
C TYR A 139 2.59 4.02 3.04
N ALA A 140 3.35 5.00 3.53
CA ALA A 140 3.82 5.05 4.90
C ALA A 140 2.66 5.04 5.91
N ASP A 141 1.57 5.75 5.61
CA ASP A 141 0.35 5.74 6.43
C ASP A 141 -0.29 4.36 6.50
N VAL A 142 -0.31 3.59 5.40
CA VAL A 142 -0.82 2.21 5.38
C VAL A 142 0.09 1.29 6.21
N VAL A 143 1.40 1.37 6.03
CA VAL A 143 2.38 0.57 6.78
C VAL A 143 2.30 0.88 8.27
N ALA A 144 2.19 2.15 8.65
CA ALA A 144 2.06 2.58 10.04
C ALA A 144 0.78 2.03 10.69
N LYS A 145 -0.35 2.03 9.96
CA LYS A 145 -1.60 1.43 10.45
C LYS A 145 -1.46 -0.09 10.61
N ALA A 146 -0.81 -0.77 9.67
CA ALA A 146 -0.55 -2.21 9.78
C ALA A 146 0.34 -2.56 10.99
N LEU A 147 1.32 -1.70 11.32
CA LEU A 147 2.21 -1.85 12.49
C LEU A 147 1.48 -1.70 13.82
N GLN A 148 0.39 -0.94 13.86
CA GLN A 148 -0.43 -0.80 15.07
C GLN A 148 -1.33 -2.00 15.31
N THR A 149 -1.70 -2.74 14.26
CA THR A 149 -2.63 -3.86 14.33
C THR A 149 -1.96 -5.21 14.47
N ASP A 150 -0.76 -5.38 13.93
CA ASP A 150 -0.05 -6.65 13.93
C ASP A 150 1.41 -6.44 14.37
N SER A 151 1.95 -7.43 15.07
CA SER A 151 3.37 -7.44 15.45
C SER A 151 4.25 -7.63 14.21
N PRO A 152 5.57 -7.33 14.28
CA PRO A 152 6.48 -7.49 13.14
C PRO A 152 6.41 -8.89 12.53
N SER A 153 5.59 -9.04 11.50
CA SER A 153 5.29 -10.32 10.84
C SER A 153 5.93 -10.38 9.46
N GLU A 154 6.09 -11.59 8.91
CA GLU A 154 6.62 -11.76 7.55
C GLU A 154 5.76 -11.01 6.51
N GLN A 155 4.45 -10.97 6.73
CA GLN A 155 3.52 -10.24 5.88
C GLN A 155 3.76 -8.73 5.95
N GLN A 156 4.06 -8.20 7.14
CA GLN A 156 4.43 -6.80 7.31
C GLN A 156 5.76 -6.45 6.65
N GLN A 157 6.74 -7.35 6.70
CA GLN A 157 7.99 -7.15 5.98
C GLN A 157 7.79 -7.16 4.46
N LYS A 158 6.95 -8.06 3.94
CA LYS A 158 6.54 -8.07 2.52
C LYS A 158 5.83 -6.77 2.13
N LEU A 159 4.94 -6.27 2.99
CA LEU A 159 4.27 -4.99 2.81
C LEU A 159 5.27 -3.84 2.79
N ALA A 160 6.22 -3.76 3.72
CA ALA A 160 7.23 -2.72 3.74
C ALA A 160 8.09 -2.73 2.46
N ARG A 161 8.55 -3.92 2.03
CA ARG A 161 9.37 -4.09 0.82
C ARG A 161 8.66 -3.69 -0.46
N ALA A 162 7.36 -3.95 -0.57
CA ALA A 162 6.60 -3.59 -1.77
C ALA A 162 6.55 -2.08 -2.05
N GLY A 163 6.75 -1.23 -1.02
CA GLY A 163 6.82 0.22 -1.18
C GLY A 163 8.22 0.77 -1.46
N GLU A 164 9.28 -0.05 -1.35
CA GLU A 164 10.67 0.39 -1.56
C GLU A 164 10.91 1.06 -2.92
N PRO A 165 10.35 0.59 -4.05
CA PRO A 165 10.58 1.23 -5.35
C PRO A 165 10.12 2.69 -5.41
N ILE A 166 9.05 3.06 -4.68
CA ILE A 166 8.56 4.44 -4.60
C ILE A 166 9.62 5.30 -3.90
N GLY A 167 10.11 4.85 -2.74
CA GLY A 167 11.13 5.55 -1.97
C GLY A 167 12.47 5.64 -2.70
N GLN A 168 12.87 4.57 -3.39
CA GLN A 168 14.08 4.56 -4.20
C GLN A 168 14.02 5.61 -5.31
N LEU A 169 12.90 5.68 -6.03
CA LEU A 169 12.74 6.68 -7.08
C LEU A 169 12.75 8.11 -6.54
N VAL A 170 12.10 8.36 -5.39
CA VAL A 170 12.20 9.66 -4.69
C VAL A 170 13.66 10.02 -4.46
N HIS A 171 14.42 9.10 -3.86
CA HIS A 171 15.80 9.34 -3.50
C HIS A 171 16.71 9.64 -4.71
N TRP A 172 16.46 8.97 -5.82
CA TRP A 172 17.16 9.21 -7.08
C TRP A 172 16.85 10.57 -7.68
N LEU A 173 15.57 10.96 -7.70
CA LEU A 173 15.15 12.25 -8.24
C LEU A 173 15.58 13.41 -7.37
N GLU A 174 15.57 13.26 -6.04
CA GLU A 174 16.13 14.25 -5.12
C GLU A 174 17.61 14.48 -5.40
N ASP A 175 18.40 13.42 -5.54
CA ASP A 175 19.84 13.53 -5.82
C ASP A 175 20.13 14.24 -7.14
N ILE A 176 19.33 13.95 -8.17
CA ILE A 176 19.39 14.63 -9.48
C ILE A 176 19.00 16.10 -9.35
N TRP A 177 17.91 16.39 -8.64
CA TRP A 177 17.43 17.75 -8.43
C TRP A 177 18.49 18.59 -7.68
N HIS A 178 19.07 18.07 -6.60
CA HIS A 178 20.15 18.72 -5.87
C HIS A 178 21.39 18.94 -6.75
N ALA A 179 21.78 17.96 -7.58
CA ALA A 179 22.91 18.12 -8.50
C ALA A 179 22.63 19.12 -9.64
N GLY A 180 21.36 19.36 -9.97
CA GLY A 180 20.92 20.29 -11.01
C GLY A 180 20.53 21.67 -10.53
N ILE A 181 20.40 21.91 -9.22
CA ILE A 181 19.91 23.18 -8.66
C ILE A 181 20.79 24.37 -9.05
N ASP A 182 22.10 24.14 -9.09
CA ASP A 182 23.11 25.11 -9.50
C ASP A 182 23.25 25.24 -11.04
N GLY A 183 22.45 24.47 -11.78
CA GLY A 183 22.31 24.55 -13.23
C GLY A 183 22.75 23.29 -13.99
N PRO A 184 22.48 23.26 -15.32
CA PRO A 184 22.63 22.05 -16.12
C PRO A 184 24.06 21.53 -16.22
N GLN A 185 25.06 22.41 -16.11
CA GLN A 185 26.46 22.01 -16.21
C GLN A 185 26.90 21.17 -15.02
N ASN A 186 26.41 21.47 -13.81
CA ASN A 186 26.75 20.71 -12.60
C ASN A 186 26.13 19.32 -12.63
N LEU A 187 24.86 19.20 -13.05
CA LEU A 187 24.22 17.90 -13.24
C LEU A 187 24.96 17.09 -14.32
N ARG A 188 25.40 17.73 -15.41
CA ARG A 188 26.14 17.06 -16.48
C ARG A 188 27.50 16.54 -15.99
N LEU A 189 28.20 17.32 -15.16
CA LEU A 189 29.45 16.89 -14.51
C LEU A 189 29.23 15.74 -13.51
N ALA A 190 28.18 15.81 -12.69
CA ALA A 190 27.82 14.77 -11.74
C ALA A 190 27.47 13.45 -12.45
N TYR A 191 26.65 13.53 -13.51
CA TYR A 191 26.26 12.41 -14.34
C TYR A 191 27.47 11.77 -15.05
N GLY A 192 28.32 12.59 -15.67
CA GLY A 192 29.52 12.11 -16.38
C GLY A 192 30.54 11.45 -15.46
N LYS A 193 30.64 11.91 -14.21
CA LYS A 193 31.49 11.30 -13.16
C LYS A 193 30.83 10.14 -12.42
N ARG A 194 29.63 9.70 -12.84
CA ARG A 194 28.85 8.64 -12.17
C ARG A 194 28.62 8.89 -10.67
N ARG A 195 28.43 10.15 -10.28
CA ARG A 195 28.26 10.55 -8.87
C ARG A 195 26.81 10.44 -8.38
N LEU A 196 25.86 10.28 -9.30
CA LEU A 196 24.45 10.18 -8.94
C LEU A 196 24.14 8.83 -8.27
N LYS A 197 23.22 8.82 -7.31
CA LYS A 197 22.88 7.64 -6.50
C LYS A 197 22.42 6.46 -7.35
N TRP A 198 21.48 6.69 -8.27
CA TRP A 198 20.97 5.64 -9.16
C TRP A 198 22.07 4.99 -10.02
N GLN A 199 23.08 5.77 -10.44
CA GLN A 199 24.23 5.24 -11.18
C GLN A 199 25.12 4.37 -10.29
N ARG A 200 25.31 4.73 -9.01
CA ARG A 200 26.12 3.95 -8.07
C ARG A 200 25.46 2.64 -7.67
N GLU A 201 24.15 2.68 -7.42
CA GLU A 201 23.35 1.50 -7.05
C GLU A 201 23.30 0.47 -8.18
N SER A 202 23.24 0.92 -9.44
CA SER A 202 23.32 0.02 -10.61
C SER A 202 24.68 -0.68 -10.76
N ILE A 203 25.76 -0.07 -10.26
CA ILE A 203 27.12 -0.62 -10.36
C ILE A 203 27.41 -1.61 -9.22
N SER A 204 26.90 -1.37 -8.02
CA SER A 204 27.09 -2.30 -6.89
C SER A 204 26.48 -3.68 -7.15
N VAL A 205 25.41 -3.76 -7.94
CA VAL A 205 24.80 -5.05 -8.33
C VAL A 205 25.70 -5.82 -9.30
N ALA A 206 26.50 -5.15 -10.12
CA ALA A 206 27.39 -5.78 -11.10
C ALA A 206 28.70 -6.32 -10.51
N THR A 207 29.11 -5.86 -9.32
CA THR A 207 30.36 -6.29 -8.66
C THR A 207 30.14 -7.42 -7.63
N THR A 208 28.91 -7.92 -7.50
CA THR A 208 28.55 -8.99 -6.53
C THR A 208 28.26 -10.31 -7.24
N VAL A 209 29.12 -10.70 -8.19
CA VAL A 209 29.13 -12.02 -8.85
C VAL A 209 30.52 -12.62 -8.73
#